data_AF-A0A811MYG5-F1
#
_entry.id   AF-A0A811MYG5-F1
#
_cell.length_a   1.000
_cell.length_b   1.000
_cell.length_c   1.000
_cell.angle_alpha   90.00
_cell.angle_beta   90.00
_cell.angle_gamma   90.00
#
_symmetry.space_group_name_H-M   'P 1'
#
loop_
_entity.id
_entity.type
_entity.pdbx_description
1 polymer ?
#
loop_
_entity_poly.entity_id
_entity_poly.type
_entity_poly.pdbx_seq_one_letter_code
_entity_poly.pdbx_strand_id
1 'polypeptide(L)'
;MSLRRMRWMSDEDGRWELDAETPVTMEGTVRPVPGDPLPLGLSRGYRVTRPKQLDFFHRFMASPLVPTFSATRDDLSVNHAHILYITDNWSSTILEKINVNKLVSVVKEKLANRQEEASWTKDLKKHLHDVMSLGVGTEILITPDTTLLLELFDIKKGNRGKAIFHHELPHHNITLQASWPGLFVDKKGAYWDVPLSLSADLASVGSSSGLSYHLLLQQNSGEPKCFGGDKTDDVPIALLPGLCAKAAISIKKSIDAWRKKEDKLKNVQPYDIFLSDSHVSLTGIVGAVASGYLGNCSRRVAIRDETQKSNAFRMFDERNKCAAFADLFASVTFTAQYGNFQRLFLDLTRASAQFDITSGSLFLCGASRLAQDFFFSRRPDVETFCDICPDVTVSLQQQIVGPFSFRVESSVAIDPRSQDHFVRVDDPIFAIDWALKVLGSAKATAWYSPKHQEAMVELRFYEA
;
A
#
# COMPACT_ATOMS: atom_id res chain seq x y z
N MET A 1 22.84 -2.95 -0.93
CA MET A 1 22.14 -1.86 -1.63
C MET A 1 20.83 -1.62 -0.90
N SER A 2 20.64 -0.42 -0.35
CA SER A 2 19.51 -0.03 0.51
C SER A 2 18.18 -0.22 -0.21
N LEU A 3 17.34 -1.10 0.35
CA LEU A 3 15.96 -1.31 -0.04
C LEU A 3 15.13 -0.14 0.50
N ARG A 4 15.00 0.91 -0.30
CA ARG A 4 13.99 1.95 -0.07
C ARG A 4 12.65 1.33 -0.46
N ARG A 5 11.66 1.31 0.43
CA ARG A 5 10.34 0.71 0.15
C ARG A 5 9.30 1.59 0.82
N MET A 6 8.35 2.08 0.04
CA MET A 6 7.34 3.00 0.53
C MET A 6 5.94 2.42 0.55
N ARG A 7 5.33 2.66 1.73
CA ARG A 7 3.93 2.65 2.18
C ARG A 7 3.16 1.35 2.42
N TRP A 8 2.86 1.18 3.71
CA TRP A 8 1.70 0.63 4.45
C TRP A 8 0.81 -0.38 3.72
N MET A 9 0.51 -1.55 4.27
CA MET A 9 0.34 -1.93 5.67
C MET A 9 0.66 -3.42 5.72
N SER A 10 1.61 -3.83 6.54
CA SER A 10 1.67 -5.23 6.91
C SER A 10 0.43 -5.50 7.76
N ASP A 11 -0.56 -6.20 7.21
CA ASP A 11 -1.51 -6.87 8.07
C ASP A 11 -0.69 -7.77 9.01
N GLU A 12 -1.26 -8.13 10.16
CA GLU A 12 -0.75 -9.23 10.96
C GLU A 12 -0.65 -10.55 10.16
N ASP A 13 -1.10 -10.55 8.90
CA ASP A 13 -1.01 -11.57 7.85
C ASP A 13 0.27 -11.53 6.99
N GLY A 14 1.26 -10.70 7.32
CA GLY A 14 2.62 -10.77 6.76
C GLY A 14 2.96 -9.73 5.70
N ARG A 15 4.20 -9.77 5.21
CA ARG A 15 4.66 -8.86 4.15
C ARG A 15 4.01 -9.26 2.83
N TRP A 16 3.24 -8.37 2.22
CA TRP A 16 2.68 -8.50 0.88
C TRP A 16 2.88 -7.20 0.10
N GLU A 17 3.04 -7.26 -1.22
CA GLU A 17 3.06 -6.07 -2.08
C GLU A 17 1.63 -5.55 -2.25
N LEU A 18 1.11 -4.85 -1.25
CA LEU A 18 -0.25 -4.33 -1.29
C LEU A 18 -0.33 -3.02 -2.08
N ASP A 19 -1.47 -2.79 -2.74
CA ASP A 19 -1.81 -1.47 -3.29
C ASP A 19 -1.70 -0.42 -2.17
N ALA A 20 -0.89 0.61 -2.39
CA ALA A 20 -0.66 1.69 -1.44
C ALA A 20 -1.56 2.88 -1.76
N GLU A 21 -1.90 3.65 -0.74
CA GLU A 21 -2.66 4.87 -0.94
C GLU A 21 -1.74 6.06 -1.30
N THR A 22 -2.15 6.84 -2.30
CA THR A 22 -1.38 7.99 -2.77
C THR A 22 -2.29 9.16 -3.19
N PRO A 23 -1.93 10.40 -2.84
CA PRO A 23 -2.66 11.60 -3.26
C PRO A 23 -2.28 12.06 -4.68
N VAL A 24 -1.32 11.39 -5.33
CA VAL A 24 -0.75 11.77 -6.63
C VAL A 24 -1.82 11.80 -7.74
N THR A 25 -2.70 10.80 -7.76
CA THR A 25 -3.83 10.68 -8.70
C THR A 25 -5.16 10.84 -7.99
N MET A 26 -6.25 11.05 -8.73
CA MET A 26 -7.61 11.08 -8.17
C MET A 26 -8.08 9.70 -7.68
N GLU A 27 -7.52 8.63 -8.24
CA GLU A 27 -7.80 7.23 -7.86
C GLU A 27 -7.48 6.96 -6.40
N GLY A 28 -6.49 7.67 -5.82
CA GLY A 28 -6.10 7.50 -4.43
C GLY A 28 -5.25 6.26 -4.16
N THR A 29 -4.95 5.44 -5.19
CA THR A 29 -4.22 4.17 -5.05
C THR A 29 -3.08 4.04 -6.05
N VAL A 30 -2.01 3.36 -5.65
CA VAL A 30 -0.83 3.03 -6.46
C VAL A 30 -0.40 1.60 -6.20
N ARG A 31 0.02 0.89 -7.26
CA ARG A 31 0.55 -0.46 -7.12
C ARG A 31 2.05 -0.43 -6.87
N PRO A 32 2.61 -1.19 -5.94
CA PRO A 32 4.06 -1.36 -5.87
C PRO A 32 4.57 -2.07 -7.14
N VAL A 33 5.76 -1.69 -7.61
CA VAL A 33 6.45 -2.43 -8.67
C VAL A 33 6.76 -3.84 -8.17
N PRO A 34 6.35 -4.91 -8.88
CA PRO A 34 6.53 -6.25 -8.37
C PRO A 34 8.00 -6.63 -8.22
N GLY A 35 8.46 -6.84 -6.98
CA GLY A 35 9.81 -7.28 -6.64
C GLY A 35 9.96 -8.81 -6.66
N ASP A 36 11.21 -9.26 -6.73
CA ASP A 36 11.63 -10.62 -6.33
C ASP A 36 12.53 -10.46 -5.08
N PRO A 37 12.47 -11.33 -4.06
CA PRO A 37 11.65 -12.55 -3.88
C PRO A 37 10.37 -12.39 -3.03
N LEU A 38 10.21 -11.29 -2.30
CA LEU A 38 9.14 -11.09 -1.31
C LEU A 38 8.11 -10.06 -1.78
N PRO A 39 6.81 -10.30 -1.55
CA PRO A 39 5.97 -11.26 -2.25
C PRO A 39 4.80 -10.54 -2.91
N LEU A 40 4.00 -11.30 -3.65
CA LEU A 40 2.81 -10.95 -4.43
C LEU A 40 2.21 -9.56 -4.22
N GLY A 41 1.98 -8.90 -5.37
CA GLY A 41 1.02 -7.82 -5.55
C GLY A 41 -0.36 -8.25 -5.05
N LEU A 42 -0.61 -8.22 -3.74
CA LEU A 42 -1.93 -8.55 -3.22
C LEU A 42 -2.86 -7.41 -3.61
N SER A 43 -3.84 -7.73 -4.45
CA SER A 43 -5.08 -6.96 -4.37
C SER A 43 -5.74 -7.42 -3.08
N ARG A 44 -5.71 -6.58 -2.03
CA ARG A 44 -6.51 -6.85 -0.84
C ARG A 44 -7.94 -7.13 -1.32
N GLY A 45 -8.62 -8.10 -0.70
CA GLY A 45 -10.08 -8.20 -0.84
C GLY A 45 -10.70 -6.80 -0.67
N TYR A 46 -11.78 -6.54 -1.40
CA TYR A 46 -12.38 -5.23 -1.66
C TYR A 46 -12.06 -4.15 -0.60
N ARG A 47 -10.99 -3.35 -0.83
CA ARG A 47 -10.78 -2.11 -0.08
C ARG A 47 -11.84 -1.11 -0.50
N VAL A 48 -12.30 -0.30 0.47
CA VAL A 48 -13.25 0.78 0.20
C VAL A 48 -12.60 1.76 -0.78
N THR A 49 -13.23 1.91 -1.95
CA THR A 49 -12.72 2.76 -3.04
C THR A 49 -12.66 4.22 -2.61
N ARG A 50 -11.79 5.00 -3.24
CA ARG A 50 -11.60 6.42 -2.89
C ARG A 50 -12.91 7.21 -2.89
N PRO A 51 -13.82 7.06 -3.88
CA PRO A 51 -15.13 7.73 -3.83
C PRO A 51 -15.97 7.35 -2.62
N LYS A 52 -15.99 6.07 -2.22
CA LYS A 52 -16.72 5.60 -1.03
C LYS A 52 -16.12 6.11 0.27
N GLN A 53 -14.79 6.18 0.36
CA GLN A 53 -14.12 6.80 1.51
C GLN A 53 -14.52 8.27 1.65
N LEU A 54 -14.52 9.02 0.54
CA LEU A 54 -14.90 10.43 0.53
C LEU A 54 -16.37 10.66 0.87
N ASP A 55 -17.29 9.89 0.28
CA ASP A 55 -18.71 9.96 0.60
C ASP A 55 -18.96 9.72 2.11
N PHE A 56 -18.24 8.77 2.69
CA PHE A 56 -18.26 8.54 4.14
C PHE A 56 -17.78 9.77 4.93
N PHE A 57 -16.66 10.39 4.54
CA PHE A 57 -16.18 11.62 5.20
C PHE A 57 -17.19 12.78 5.09
N HIS A 58 -17.85 12.92 3.95
CA HIS A 58 -18.81 13.98 3.71
C HIS A 58 -20.09 13.79 4.52
N ARG A 59 -20.65 12.57 4.52
CA ARG A 59 -21.93 12.28 5.18
C ARG A 59 -21.80 12.02 6.67
N PHE A 60 -20.80 11.24 7.08
CA PHE A 60 -20.67 10.76 8.44
C PHE A 60 -19.80 11.68 9.31
N MET A 61 -18.73 12.24 8.73
CA MET A 61 -17.74 13.03 9.47
C MET A 61 -17.97 14.54 9.32
N ALA A 62 -19.03 14.94 8.59
CA ALA A 62 -19.38 16.32 8.27
C ALA A 62 -18.17 17.12 7.72
N SER A 63 -17.25 16.43 7.04
CA SER A 63 -16.05 17.03 6.45
C SER A 63 -16.32 17.22 4.96
N PRO A 64 -16.84 18.38 4.51
CA PRO A 64 -17.22 18.57 3.11
C PRO A 64 -16.01 18.50 2.17
N LEU A 65 -14.80 18.71 2.67
CA LEU A 65 -13.60 18.88 1.86
C LEU A 65 -12.47 18.08 2.52
N VAL A 66 -11.94 17.08 1.81
CA VAL A 66 -10.86 16.22 2.34
C VAL A 66 -9.53 16.64 1.72
N PRO A 67 -8.58 17.19 2.51
CA PRO A 67 -7.32 17.68 1.99
C PRO A 67 -6.38 16.52 1.64
N THR A 68 -5.58 16.74 0.59
CA THR A 68 -4.52 15.83 0.15
C THR A 68 -3.35 16.64 -0.37
N PHE A 69 -2.12 16.19 -0.11
CA PHE A 69 -0.91 16.92 -0.48
C PHE A 69 0.06 16.01 -1.22
N SER A 70 0.63 16.50 -2.31
CA SER A 70 1.65 15.78 -3.08
C SER A 70 2.72 16.73 -3.62
N ALA A 71 3.95 16.63 -3.11
CA ALA A 71 5.05 17.49 -3.56
C ALA A 71 5.48 17.20 -5.01
N THR A 72 5.25 15.99 -5.53
CA THR A 72 5.53 15.65 -6.95
C THR A 72 4.81 16.56 -7.95
N ARG A 73 3.71 17.20 -7.55
CA ARG A 73 2.98 18.22 -8.33
C ARG A 73 2.97 19.60 -7.67
N ASP A 74 3.67 19.75 -6.53
CA ASP A 74 3.62 20.90 -5.61
C ASP A 74 2.19 21.38 -5.35
N ASP A 75 1.31 20.42 -5.05
CA ASP A 75 -0.13 20.61 -5.12
C ASP A 75 -0.80 20.22 -3.79
N LEU A 76 -1.26 21.24 -3.05
CA LEU A 76 -2.29 21.08 -2.04
C LEU A 76 -3.64 21.04 -2.76
N SER A 77 -4.31 19.90 -2.68
CA SER A 77 -5.62 19.73 -3.30
C SER A 77 -6.66 19.30 -2.29
N VAL A 78 -7.91 19.55 -2.62
CA VAL A 78 -9.06 19.15 -1.82
C VAL A 78 -9.95 18.28 -2.69
N ASN A 79 -10.36 17.14 -2.15
CA ASN A 79 -11.25 16.21 -2.83
C ASN A 79 -12.66 16.29 -2.26
N HIS A 80 -13.62 16.14 -3.16
CA HIS A 80 -15.04 15.99 -2.86
C HIS A 80 -15.64 14.86 -3.70
N ALA A 81 -16.51 14.05 -3.14
CA ALA A 81 -17.21 12.99 -3.87
C ALA A 81 -18.72 13.02 -3.62
N HIS A 82 -19.48 12.77 -4.68
CA HIS A 82 -20.93 12.60 -4.63
C HIS A 82 -21.31 11.23 -5.16
N ILE A 83 -21.98 10.43 -4.33
CA ILE A 83 -22.55 9.14 -4.74
C ILE A 83 -24.06 9.29 -4.92
N LEU A 84 -24.51 9.04 -6.14
CA LEU A 84 -25.91 9.02 -6.56
C LEU A 84 -26.35 7.56 -6.70
N TYR A 85 -27.29 7.14 -5.85
CA TYR A 85 -27.92 5.82 -5.96
C TYR A 85 -29.04 5.91 -7.00
N ILE A 86 -28.86 5.25 -8.14
CA ILE A 86 -29.84 5.25 -9.24
C ILE A 86 -30.90 4.19 -8.97
N THR A 87 -30.45 2.99 -8.57
CA THR A 87 -31.29 1.89 -8.09
C THR A 87 -30.59 1.18 -6.92
N ASP A 88 -31.26 0.23 -6.28
CA ASP A 88 -30.69 -0.54 -5.16
C ASP A 88 -29.38 -1.25 -5.53
N ASN A 89 -29.22 -1.61 -6.81
CA ASN A 89 -28.06 -2.35 -7.32
C ASN A 89 -27.11 -1.49 -8.17
N TRP A 90 -27.38 -0.20 -8.35
CA TRP A 90 -26.60 0.67 -9.23
C TRP A 90 -26.37 2.04 -8.60
N SER A 91 -25.09 2.39 -8.41
CA SER A 91 -24.68 3.73 -8.01
C SER A 91 -23.75 4.36 -9.04
N SER A 92 -23.82 5.68 -9.16
CA SER A 92 -22.87 6.49 -9.93
C SER A 92 -22.17 7.46 -8.99
N THR A 93 -20.88 7.65 -9.21
CA THR A 93 -20.02 8.50 -8.41
C THR A 93 -19.47 9.63 -9.25
N ILE A 94 -19.47 10.85 -8.71
CA ILE A 94 -18.80 12.00 -9.28
C ILE A 94 -17.72 12.41 -8.29
N LEU A 95 -16.48 12.47 -8.76
CA LEU A 95 -15.32 12.83 -7.97
C LEU A 95 -14.76 14.16 -8.46
N GLU A 96 -14.57 15.09 -7.54
CA GLU A 96 -14.03 16.41 -7.80
C GLU A 96 -12.73 16.60 -7.02
N LYS A 97 -11.70 17.08 -7.71
CA LYS A 97 -10.40 17.44 -7.11
C LYS A 97 -10.09 18.88 -7.47
N ILE A 98 -9.96 19.72 -6.45
CA ILE A 98 -9.69 21.16 -6.58
C ILE A 98 -8.26 21.42 -6.12
N ASN A 99 -7.41 21.95 -7.01
CA ASN A 99 -6.06 22.38 -6.67
C ASN A 99 -6.10 23.76 -5.97
N VAL A 100 -5.77 23.81 -4.68
CA VAL A 100 -5.83 25.04 -3.88
C VAL A 100 -4.75 26.02 -4.30
N ASN A 101 -3.54 25.55 -4.62
CA ASN A 101 -2.43 26.43 -5.03
C ASN A 101 -2.76 27.19 -6.32
N LYS A 102 -3.33 26.51 -7.31
CA LYS A 102 -3.81 27.11 -8.57
C LYS A 102 -5.02 28.01 -8.34
N LEU A 103 -5.93 27.64 -7.45
CA LEU A 103 -7.04 28.51 -7.09
C LEU A 103 -6.52 29.83 -6.51
N VAL A 104 -5.58 29.76 -5.57
CA VAL A 104 -4.96 30.93 -4.94
C VAL A 104 -4.17 31.75 -5.95
N SER A 105 -3.42 31.13 -6.87
CA SER A 105 -2.68 31.87 -7.90
C SER A 105 -3.63 32.62 -8.85
N VAL A 106 -4.71 31.98 -9.30
CA VAL A 106 -5.74 32.61 -10.14
C VAL A 106 -6.41 33.78 -9.41
N VAL A 107 -6.73 33.61 -8.12
CA VAL A 107 -7.35 34.68 -7.33
C VAL A 107 -6.37 35.85 -7.12
N LYS A 108 -5.10 35.58 -6.84
CA LYS A 108 -4.06 36.61 -6.66
C LYS A 108 -3.81 37.40 -7.94
N GLU A 109 -3.66 36.72 -9.07
CA GLU A 109 -3.48 37.35 -10.39
C GLU A 109 -4.65 38.27 -10.73
N LYS A 110 -5.88 37.83 -10.45
CA LYS A 110 -7.07 38.66 -10.66
C LYS A 110 -7.21 39.82 -9.67
N LEU A 111 -6.75 39.66 -8.43
CA LEU A 111 -6.73 40.77 -7.46
C LEU A 111 -5.72 41.85 -7.87
N ALA A 112 -4.61 41.46 -8.49
CA ALA A 112 -3.61 42.39 -9.03
C ALA A 112 -4.13 43.15 -10.27
N ASN A 113 -4.93 42.51 -11.13
CA ASN A 113 -5.45 43.07 -12.38
C ASN A 113 -6.81 43.79 -12.22
N ARG A 114 -7.13 44.32 -11.03
CA ARG A 114 -8.44 44.89 -10.64
C ARG A 114 -8.90 46.14 -11.43
N GLN A 115 -8.18 46.56 -12.47
CA GLN A 115 -8.46 47.76 -13.26
C GLN A 115 -9.40 47.53 -14.46
N GLU A 116 -9.68 46.28 -14.87
CA GLU A 116 -10.58 46.01 -16.00
C GLU A 116 -11.94 45.45 -15.52
N GLU A 117 -12.99 46.26 -15.61
CA GLU A 117 -14.36 45.97 -15.16
C GLU A 117 -15.12 44.92 -16.03
N ALA A 118 -14.47 44.28 -17.00
CA ALA A 118 -15.14 43.39 -17.95
C ALA A 118 -15.16 41.91 -17.50
N SER A 119 -16.36 41.39 -17.24
CA SER A 119 -16.75 39.96 -17.22
C SER A 119 -16.09 39.03 -16.17
N TRP A 120 -15.92 39.53 -14.94
CA TRP A 120 -15.44 38.77 -13.78
C TRP A 120 -15.96 37.31 -13.68
N THR A 121 -17.25 37.07 -13.95
CA THR A 121 -17.89 35.75 -13.84
C THR A 121 -17.54 34.78 -14.96
N LYS A 122 -17.38 35.26 -16.21
CA LYS A 122 -17.09 34.40 -17.37
C LYS A 122 -15.65 33.90 -17.34
N ASP A 123 -14.71 34.79 -17.03
CA ASP A 123 -13.31 34.40 -16.93
C ASP A 123 -13.05 33.57 -15.68
N LEU A 124 -13.71 33.86 -14.54
CA LEU A 124 -13.59 33.01 -13.35
C LEU A 124 -14.07 31.58 -13.63
N LYS A 125 -15.18 31.41 -14.37
CA LYS A 125 -15.67 30.08 -14.76
C LYS A 125 -14.66 29.34 -15.65
N LYS A 126 -13.99 30.05 -16.57
CA LYS A 126 -12.95 29.49 -17.42
C LYS A 126 -11.73 29.03 -16.60
N HIS A 127 -11.26 29.84 -15.65
CA HIS A 127 -10.14 29.46 -14.80
C HIS A 127 -10.49 28.39 -13.75
N LEU A 128 -11.71 28.41 -13.20
CA LEU A 128 -12.20 27.34 -12.31
C LEU A 128 -12.20 25.98 -13.02
N HIS A 129 -12.50 25.98 -14.31
CA HIS A 129 -12.42 24.78 -15.14
C HIS A 129 -10.98 24.25 -15.28
N ASP A 130 -9.95 25.09 -15.15
CA ASP A 130 -8.54 24.66 -15.22
C ASP A 130 -7.99 24.18 -13.86
N VAL A 131 -8.59 24.67 -12.78
CA VAL A 131 -8.25 24.33 -11.39
C VAL A 131 -8.87 23.00 -10.96
N MET A 132 -10.01 22.64 -11.53
CA MET A 132 -10.80 21.47 -11.14
C MET A 132 -10.60 20.28 -12.09
N SER A 133 -10.19 19.16 -11.50
CA SER A 133 -10.20 17.83 -12.12
C SER A 133 -11.48 17.08 -11.75
N LEU A 134 -12.06 16.39 -12.73
CA LEU A 134 -13.29 15.60 -12.57
C LEU A 134 -13.00 14.12 -12.85
N GLY A 135 -13.58 13.24 -12.04
CA GLY A 135 -13.71 11.82 -12.28
C GLY A 135 -15.18 11.39 -12.18
N VAL A 136 -15.53 10.32 -12.89
CA VAL A 136 -16.87 9.71 -12.87
C VAL A 136 -16.69 8.22 -12.71
N GLY A 137 -17.48 7.62 -11.83
CA GLY A 137 -17.53 6.17 -11.66
C GLY A 137 -18.95 5.64 -11.66
N THR A 138 -19.05 4.33 -11.86
CA THR A 138 -20.29 3.58 -11.75
C THR A 138 -19.98 2.24 -11.08
N GLU A 139 -20.83 1.86 -10.15
CA GLU A 139 -20.77 0.57 -9.46
C GLU A 139 -22.10 -0.15 -9.61
N ILE A 140 -22.05 -1.39 -10.09
CA ILE A 140 -23.20 -2.24 -10.35
C ILE A 140 -23.03 -3.53 -9.53
N LEU A 141 -23.97 -3.80 -8.64
CA LEU A 141 -24.13 -5.12 -8.02
C LEU A 141 -24.93 -6.02 -8.97
N ILE A 142 -24.25 -7.02 -9.55
CA ILE A 142 -24.90 -7.97 -10.46
C ILE A 142 -25.63 -9.04 -9.63
N THR A 143 -24.97 -9.53 -8.58
CA THR A 143 -25.52 -10.41 -7.53
C THR A 143 -25.00 -9.92 -6.18
N PRO A 144 -25.53 -10.40 -5.03
CA PRO A 144 -25.01 -10.03 -3.71
C PRO A 144 -23.50 -10.30 -3.57
N ASP A 145 -23.00 -11.30 -4.29
CA ASP A 145 -21.60 -11.74 -4.23
C ASP A 145 -20.78 -11.26 -5.45
N THR A 146 -21.36 -10.48 -6.38
CA THR A 146 -20.65 -9.95 -7.57
C THR A 146 -20.81 -8.46 -7.73
N THR A 147 -19.68 -7.76 -7.79
CA THR A 147 -19.62 -6.31 -7.98
C THR A 147 -18.80 -5.96 -9.21
N LEU A 148 -19.31 -5.00 -9.98
CA LEU A 148 -18.61 -4.40 -11.12
C LEU A 148 -18.46 -2.91 -10.88
N LEU A 149 -17.21 -2.45 -10.81
CA LEU A 149 -16.84 -1.06 -10.64
C LEU A 149 -16.11 -0.58 -11.91
N LEU A 150 -16.54 0.57 -12.44
CA LEU A 150 -15.91 1.25 -13.55
C LEU A 150 -15.67 2.70 -13.15
N GLU A 151 -14.43 3.15 -13.14
CA GLU A 151 -14.03 4.51 -12.76
C GLU A 151 -13.21 5.14 -13.88
N LEU A 152 -13.47 6.41 -14.17
CA LEU A 152 -12.75 7.26 -15.09
C LEU A 152 -12.32 8.52 -14.35
N PHE A 153 -11.05 8.88 -14.45
CA PHE A 153 -10.40 9.98 -13.76
C PHE A 153 -9.76 10.95 -14.75
N ASP A 154 -9.63 12.21 -14.33
CA ASP A 154 -8.94 13.27 -15.08
C ASP A 154 -9.41 13.40 -16.55
N ILE A 155 -10.74 13.51 -16.75
CA ILE A 155 -11.41 13.57 -18.08
C ILE A 155 -10.77 14.60 -19.05
N LYS A 156 -10.09 15.63 -18.51
CA LYS A 156 -9.49 16.72 -19.29
C LYS A 156 -8.04 16.51 -19.71
N LYS A 157 -7.25 15.74 -18.95
CA LYS A 157 -5.76 15.73 -19.06
C LYS A 157 -5.19 14.40 -19.56
N GLY A 158 -6.02 13.37 -19.65
CA GLY A 158 -5.64 12.04 -20.09
C GLY A 158 -6.54 11.06 -19.37
N ASN A 159 -7.53 10.50 -20.08
CA ASN A 159 -8.55 9.62 -19.51
C ASN A 159 -7.90 8.41 -18.86
N ARG A 160 -7.75 8.46 -17.53
CA ARG A 160 -7.30 7.33 -16.73
C ARG A 160 -8.52 6.54 -16.31
N GLY A 161 -8.54 5.25 -16.60
CA GLY A 161 -9.65 4.38 -16.24
C GLY A 161 -9.21 3.20 -15.39
N LYS A 162 -10.15 2.72 -14.60
CA LYS A 162 -10.04 1.53 -13.76
C LYS A 162 -11.34 0.74 -13.86
N ALA A 163 -11.24 -0.55 -14.14
CA ALA A 163 -12.34 -1.48 -14.04
C ALA A 163 -11.98 -2.55 -13.02
N ILE A 164 -12.89 -2.85 -12.10
CA ILE A 164 -12.75 -3.93 -11.12
C ILE A 164 -14.01 -4.79 -11.19
N PHE A 165 -13.82 -6.07 -11.42
CA PHE A 165 -14.85 -7.08 -11.25
C PHE A 165 -14.45 -7.95 -10.06
N HIS A 166 -15.30 -8.03 -9.06
CA HIS A 166 -15.07 -8.80 -7.84
C HIS A 166 -16.18 -9.80 -7.64
N HIS A 167 -15.80 -11.04 -7.36
CA HIS A 167 -16.71 -12.12 -7.06
C HIS A 167 -16.29 -12.86 -5.79
N GLU A 168 -17.20 -12.92 -4.81
CA GLU A 168 -17.02 -13.66 -3.58
C GLU A 168 -17.53 -15.09 -3.76
N LEU A 169 -16.66 -16.05 -3.46
CA LEU A 169 -16.97 -17.47 -3.41
C LEU A 169 -16.82 -17.97 -1.97
N PRO A 170 -17.41 -19.12 -1.60
CA PRO A 170 -17.16 -19.73 -0.30
C PRO A 170 -15.65 -19.92 -0.07
N HIS A 171 -15.11 -19.18 0.91
CA HIS A 171 -13.70 -19.16 1.29
C HIS A 171 -12.69 -18.63 0.24
N HIS A 172 -13.14 -18.03 -0.86
CA HIS A 172 -12.25 -17.51 -1.91
C HIS A 172 -12.75 -16.18 -2.47
N ASN A 173 -11.81 -15.30 -2.81
CA ASN A 173 -12.10 -14.02 -3.48
C ASN A 173 -11.45 -14.01 -4.85
N ILE A 174 -12.24 -13.70 -5.88
CA ILE A 174 -11.76 -13.50 -7.25
C ILE A 174 -11.87 -12.02 -7.58
N THR A 175 -10.75 -11.41 -7.93
CA THR A 175 -10.67 -10.02 -8.37
C THR A 175 -10.05 -9.94 -9.76
N LEU A 176 -10.78 -9.35 -10.70
CA LEU A 176 -10.27 -9.00 -12.02
C LEU A 176 -10.18 -7.48 -12.10
N GLN A 177 -8.99 -6.95 -12.31
CA GLN A 177 -8.75 -5.51 -12.38
C GLN A 177 -8.04 -5.15 -13.68
N ALA A 178 -8.57 -4.13 -14.36
CA ALA A 178 -7.98 -3.50 -15.52
C ALA A 178 -7.72 -2.02 -15.21
N SER A 179 -6.55 -1.51 -15.58
CA SER A 179 -6.18 -0.10 -15.36
C SER A 179 -5.48 0.45 -16.60
N TRP A 180 -5.83 1.68 -17.00
CA TRP A 180 -5.30 2.34 -18.19
C TRP A 180 -5.26 3.87 -18.03
N PRO A 181 -4.08 4.52 -17.93
CA PRO A 181 -2.84 3.92 -17.46
C PRO A 181 -2.93 3.48 -15.99
N GLY A 182 -2.26 2.39 -15.63
CA GLY A 182 -2.08 1.96 -14.23
C GLY A 182 -0.87 2.65 -13.60
N LEU A 183 -0.98 3.07 -12.34
CA LEU A 183 0.11 3.76 -11.61
C LEU A 183 0.86 2.73 -10.78
N PHE A 184 2.17 2.73 -10.94
CA PHE A 184 3.09 1.91 -10.16
C PHE A 184 4.09 2.78 -9.42
N VAL A 185 4.54 2.34 -8.25
CA VAL A 185 5.60 2.99 -7.46
C VAL A 185 6.78 2.06 -7.31
N ASP A 186 7.96 2.52 -7.72
CA ASP A 186 9.21 1.79 -7.56
C ASP A 186 9.76 1.93 -6.13
N LYS A 187 10.66 1.02 -5.75
CA LYS A 187 11.44 1.06 -4.51
C LYS A 187 12.10 2.42 -4.26
N LYS A 188 12.55 3.10 -5.32
CA LYS A 188 13.14 4.44 -5.20
C LYS A 188 12.14 5.55 -4.84
N GLY A 189 10.83 5.28 -4.83
CA GLY A 189 9.77 6.28 -4.66
C GLY A 189 9.38 6.99 -5.95
N ALA A 190 9.82 6.46 -7.10
CA ALA A 190 9.46 7.00 -8.41
C ALA A 190 8.14 6.39 -8.89
N TYR A 191 7.28 7.22 -9.46
CA TYR A 191 6.00 6.81 -10.00
C TYR A 191 6.10 6.51 -11.49
N TRP A 192 5.39 5.48 -11.95
CA TRP A 192 5.41 4.97 -13.32
C TRP A 192 3.98 4.73 -13.81
N ASP A 193 3.66 5.26 -14.98
CA ASP A 193 2.42 4.96 -15.70
C ASP A 193 2.64 3.83 -16.69
N VAL A 194 1.92 2.73 -16.51
CA VAL A 194 1.85 1.61 -17.46
C VAL A 194 0.60 1.79 -18.32
N PRO A 195 0.69 1.86 -19.66
CA PRO A 195 -0.45 2.16 -20.52
C PRO A 195 -1.67 1.24 -20.33
N LEU A 196 -1.44 -0.06 -20.16
CA LEU A 196 -2.48 -1.03 -19.82
C LEU A 196 -1.92 -2.07 -18.86
N SER A 197 -2.57 -2.24 -17.72
CA SER A 197 -2.29 -3.32 -16.77
C SER A 197 -3.58 -4.07 -16.45
N LEU A 198 -3.58 -5.37 -16.79
CA LEU A 198 -4.63 -6.33 -16.48
C LEU A 198 -4.12 -7.26 -15.39
N SER A 199 -4.90 -7.51 -14.37
CA SER A 199 -4.57 -8.45 -13.28
C SER A 199 -5.79 -9.27 -12.90
N ALA A 200 -5.60 -10.58 -12.78
CA ALA A 200 -6.55 -11.52 -12.22
C ALA A 200 -5.93 -12.12 -10.96
N ASP A 201 -6.58 -11.95 -9.82
CA ASP A 201 -6.11 -12.42 -8.52
C ASP A 201 -7.17 -13.34 -7.90
N LEU A 202 -6.69 -14.46 -7.38
CA LEU A 202 -7.47 -15.45 -6.65
C LEU A 202 -6.82 -15.65 -5.29
N ALA A 203 -7.53 -15.25 -4.25
CA ALA A 203 -7.09 -15.29 -2.87
C ALA A 203 -7.96 -16.24 -2.05
N SER A 204 -7.33 -17.12 -1.26
CA SER A 204 -8.05 -17.80 -0.17
C SER A 204 -8.42 -16.79 0.92
N VAL A 205 -9.64 -16.85 1.44
CA VAL A 205 -10.05 -16.04 2.59
C VAL A 205 -9.26 -16.53 3.81
N GLY A 206 -8.43 -15.64 4.37
CA GLY A 206 -7.50 -15.97 5.46
C GLY A 206 -8.22 -16.44 6.72
N SER A 207 -7.68 -17.49 7.33
CA SER A 207 -8.00 -17.90 8.71
C SER A 207 -7.00 -17.26 9.67
N SER A 208 -7.41 -16.97 10.90
CA SER A 208 -6.52 -16.42 11.96
C SER A 208 -5.27 -17.28 12.20
N SER A 209 -5.38 -18.58 11.92
CA SER A 209 -4.26 -19.51 11.81
C SER A 209 -4.59 -20.55 10.75
N GLY A 210 -3.72 -20.77 9.78
CA GLY A 210 -4.00 -21.72 8.70
C GLY A 210 -3.12 -21.57 7.47
N LEU A 211 -3.46 -22.37 6.47
CA LEU A 211 -2.87 -22.31 5.13
C LEU A 211 -3.62 -21.26 4.31
N SER A 212 -2.87 -20.38 3.67
CA SER A 212 -3.38 -19.38 2.75
C SER A 212 -2.62 -19.47 1.43
N TYR A 213 -3.34 -19.34 0.32
CA TYR A 213 -2.74 -19.34 -1.00
C TYR A 213 -3.29 -18.19 -1.84
N HIS A 214 -2.46 -17.73 -2.76
CA HIS A 214 -2.74 -16.60 -3.64
C HIS A 214 -2.17 -16.87 -5.02
N LEU A 215 -2.99 -16.68 -6.04
CA LEU A 215 -2.63 -16.84 -7.45
C LEU A 215 -2.90 -15.52 -8.17
N LEU A 216 -1.84 -14.89 -8.69
CA LEU A 216 -1.89 -13.64 -9.44
C LEU A 216 -1.46 -13.88 -10.88
N LEU A 217 -2.29 -13.49 -11.83
CA LEU A 217 -1.95 -13.40 -13.24
C LEU A 217 -2.00 -11.93 -13.66
N GLN A 218 -0.85 -11.37 -14.03
CA GLN A 218 -0.72 -9.97 -14.45
C GLN A 218 -0.22 -9.90 -15.89
N GLN A 219 -0.88 -9.09 -16.71
CA GLN A 219 -0.47 -8.76 -18.07
C GLN A 219 -0.27 -7.24 -18.18
N ASN A 220 0.94 -6.84 -18.52
CA ASN A 220 1.28 -5.45 -18.79
C ASN A 220 1.51 -5.25 -20.28
N SER A 221 1.01 -4.13 -20.83
CA SER A 221 1.16 -3.77 -22.23
C SER A 221 1.51 -2.29 -22.38
N GLY A 222 2.32 -1.99 -23.41
CA GLY A 222 2.86 -0.67 -23.69
C GLY A 222 4.12 -0.33 -22.89
N GLU A 223 4.81 0.72 -23.31
CA GLU A 223 6.04 1.18 -22.65
C GLU A 223 5.70 2.03 -21.42
N PRO A 224 6.21 1.67 -20.22
CA PRO A 224 6.01 2.46 -19.01
C PRO A 224 6.66 3.84 -19.14
N LYS A 225 5.97 4.87 -18.67
CA LYS A 225 6.47 6.25 -18.64
C LYS A 225 6.62 6.73 -17.20
N CYS A 226 7.64 7.52 -16.91
CA CYS A 226 7.76 8.12 -15.58
C CYS A 226 6.62 9.16 -15.38
N PHE A 227 5.93 9.05 -14.25
CA PHE A 227 4.83 9.95 -13.93
C PHE A 227 5.39 11.29 -13.44
N GLY A 228 5.07 12.38 -14.15
CA GLY A 228 5.39 13.74 -13.72
C GLY A 228 6.76 14.28 -14.14
N GLY A 229 7.52 13.62 -15.02
CA GLY A 229 8.73 14.22 -15.59
C GLY A 229 9.62 13.28 -16.43
N ASP A 230 10.59 13.90 -17.10
CA ASP A 230 11.55 13.31 -18.05
C ASP A 230 12.76 12.68 -17.33
N LYS A 231 12.54 11.99 -16.21
CA LYS A 231 13.65 11.35 -15.48
C LYS A 231 14.19 10.18 -16.29
N THR A 232 15.49 10.26 -16.61
CA THR A 232 16.31 9.21 -17.23
C THR A 232 16.63 8.06 -16.25
N ASP A 233 15.71 7.73 -15.35
CA ASP A 233 15.86 6.53 -14.52
C ASP A 233 15.50 5.33 -15.40
N ASP A 234 16.31 4.27 -15.34
CA ASP A 234 16.02 3.04 -16.07
C ASP A 234 14.66 2.48 -15.66
N VAL A 235 13.80 2.22 -16.65
CA VAL A 235 12.47 1.67 -16.43
C VAL A 235 12.58 0.35 -15.66
N PRO A 236 11.85 0.17 -14.54
CA PRO A 236 11.84 -1.10 -13.82
C PRO A 236 11.43 -2.23 -14.76
N ILE A 237 12.29 -3.23 -14.91
CA ILE A 237 12.10 -4.34 -15.85
C ILE A 237 10.81 -5.13 -15.58
N ALA A 238 10.35 -5.12 -14.33
CA ALA A 238 9.08 -5.72 -13.92
C ALA A 238 7.84 -5.07 -14.56
N LEU A 239 7.94 -3.82 -15.02
CA LEU A 239 6.85 -3.09 -15.66
C LEU A 239 6.83 -3.25 -17.19
N LEU A 240 7.87 -3.86 -17.77
CA LEU A 240 7.93 -4.06 -19.22
C LEU A 240 6.80 -4.98 -19.71
N PRO A 241 6.41 -4.85 -21.00
CA PRO A 241 5.37 -5.68 -21.60
C PRO A 241 5.62 -7.18 -21.42
N GLY A 242 4.61 -7.88 -20.93
CA GLY A 242 4.69 -9.32 -20.70
C GLY A 242 3.56 -9.86 -19.83
N LEU A 243 3.55 -11.18 -19.73
CA LEU A 243 2.67 -11.95 -18.86
C LEU A 243 3.49 -12.44 -17.65
N CYS A 244 2.95 -12.21 -16.47
CA CYS A 244 3.51 -12.66 -15.20
C CYS A 244 2.46 -13.49 -14.48
N ALA A 245 2.79 -14.73 -14.16
CA ALA A 245 2.01 -15.58 -13.27
C ALA A 245 2.79 -15.73 -11.97
N LYS A 246 2.16 -15.48 -10.83
CA LYS A 246 2.76 -15.70 -9.52
C LYS A 246 1.80 -16.52 -8.66
N ALA A 247 2.37 -17.43 -7.89
CA ALA A 247 1.66 -18.26 -6.93
C ALA A 247 2.42 -18.17 -5.60
N ALA A 248 1.72 -17.90 -4.50
CA ALA A 248 2.29 -18.00 -3.17
C ALA A 248 1.41 -18.88 -2.29
N ILE A 249 2.08 -19.64 -1.43
CA ILE A 249 1.45 -20.45 -0.40
C ILE A 249 2.13 -20.08 0.90
N SER A 250 1.35 -19.82 1.94
CA SER A 250 1.83 -19.42 3.24
C SER A 250 1.09 -20.15 4.34
N ILE A 251 1.78 -20.38 5.46
CA ILE A 251 1.19 -20.92 6.68
C ILE A 251 1.39 -19.87 7.76
N LYS A 252 0.28 -19.37 8.30
CA LYS A 252 0.26 -18.41 9.40
C LYS A 252 -0.01 -19.11 10.72
N LYS A 253 0.81 -18.79 11.72
CA LYS A 253 0.61 -19.22 13.10
C LYS A 253 0.78 -18.02 14.04
N SER A 254 -0.30 -17.65 14.72
CA SER A 254 -0.29 -16.68 15.82
C SER A 254 -0.29 -17.39 17.16
N ILE A 255 0.51 -16.88 18.09
CA ILE A 255 0.61 -17.35 19.47
C ILE A 255 0.41 -16.13 20.37
N ASP A 256 -0.66 -16.13 21.15
CA ASP A 256 -0.86 -15.14 22.21
C ASP A 256 -0.02 -15.53 23.43
N ALA A 257 1.07 -14.79 23.68
CA ALA A 257 1.91 -15.00 24.86
C ALA A 257 1.19 -14.53 26.14
N TRP A 258 0.37 -13.48 26.02
CA TRP A 258 -0.40 -12.94 27.12
C TRP A 258 -1.64 -12.22 26.59
N ARG A 259 -2.78 -12.36 27.28
CA ARG A 259 -4.00 -11.59 27.00
C ARG A 259 -4.74 -11.34 28.30
N LYS A 260 -5.02 -10.07 28.62
CA LYS A 260 -5.78 -9.70 29.81
C LYS A 260 -7.18 -9.23 29.41
N LYS A 261 -8.19 -10.01 29.79
CA LYS A 261 -9.61 -9.72 29.52
C LYS A 261 -10.34 -9.04 30.70
N GLU A 262 -9.75 -9.06 31.89
CA GLU A 262 -10.48 -8.84 33.15
C GLU A 262 -10.54 -7.37 33.64
N ASP A 263 -9.73 -6.47 33.08
CA ASP A 263 -9.63 -5.06 33.53
C ASP A 263 -10.53 -4.08 32.75
N LYS A 264 -11.59 -4.57 32.08
CA LYS A 264 -12.49 -3.71 31.30
C LYS A 264 -13.40 -2.90 32.23
N LEU A 265 -13.48 -1.58 31.99
CA LEU A 265 -14.44 -0.73 32.70
C LEU A 265 -15.86 -1.18 32.38
N LYS A 266 -16.62 -1.52 33.41
CA LYS A 266 -18.03 -1.94 33.28
C LYS A 266 -18.84 -0.80 32.64
N ASN A 267 -19.67 -1.12 31.65
CA ASN A 267 -20.57 -0.21 30.92
C ASN A 267 -19.89 0.87 30.05
N VAL A 268 -18.59 0.77 29.76
CA VAL A 268 -17.90 1.68 28.83
C VAL A 268 -17.52 0.93 27.56
N GLN A 269 -18.08 1.35 26.42
CA GLN A 269 -17.69 0.80 25.12
C GLN A 269 -16.29 1.33 24.74
N PRO A 270 -15.35 0.45 24.35
CA PRO A 270 -14.03 0.85 23.87
C PRO A 270 -14.16 1.72 22.61
N TYR A 271 -13.16 2.57 22.37
CA TYR A 271 -13.09 3.40 21.19
C TYR A 271 -12.98 2.56 19.90
N ASP A 272 -12.32 1.40 19.99
CA ASP A 272 -12.22 0.37 18.95
C ASP A 272 -12.33 -1.02 19.59
N ILE A 273 -13.15 -1.90 19.01
CA ILE A 273 -13.40 -3.24 19.51
C ILE A 273 -12.15 -4.14 19.40
N PHE A 274 -11.35 -4.03 18.33
CA PHE A 274 -10.16 -4.89 18.18
C PHE A 274 -9.02 -4.46 19.11
N LEU A 275 -8.94 -3.18 19.43
CA LEU A 275 -7.97 -2.64 20.39
C LEU A 275 -8.47 -2.72 21.84
N SER A 276 -9.55 -3.46 22.11
CA SER A 276 -10.13 -3.55 23.45
C SER A 276 -9.44 -4.54 24.38
N ASP A 277 -8.67 -5.49 23.83
CA ASP A 277 -7.97 -6.51 24.59
C ASP A 277 -6.48 -6.18 24.64
N SER A 278 -5.96 -5.86 25.83
CA SER A 278 -4.51 -5.83 26.03
C SER A 278 -3.92 -7.23 25.84
N HIS A 279 -2.95 -7.34 24.92
CA HIS A 279 -2.35 -8.61 24.54
C HIS A 279 -0.90 -8.44 24.10
N VAL A 280 -0.15 -9.52 24.23
CA VAL A 280 1.17 -9.69 23.62
C VAL A 280 1.05 -10.91 22.73
N SER A 281 1.22 -10.73 21.43
CA SER A 281 1.13 -11.80 20.45
C SER A 281 2.40 -11.88 19.60
N LEU A 282 2.75 -13.11 19.24
CA LEU A 282 3.80 -13.43 18.29
C LEU A 282 3.17 -14.17 17.13
N THR A 283 3.21 -13.57 15.95
CA THR A 283 2.69 -14.14 14.72
C THR A 283 3.83 -14.44 13.77
N GLY A 284 3.96 -15.71 13.38
CA GLY A 284 4.95 -16.18 12.43
C GLY A 284 4.26 -16.66 11.15
N ILE A 285 4.85 -16.30 10.01
CA ILE A 285 4.40 -16.70 8.69
C ILE A 285 5.59 -17.26 7.93
N VAL A 286 5.41 -18.44 7.36
CA VAL A 286 6.40 -19.07 6.49
C VAL A 286 5.70 -19.47 5.21
N GLY A 287 6.30 -19.16 4.07
CA GLY A 287 5.70 -19.44 2.77
C GLY A 287 6.72 -19.69 1.67
N ALA A 288 6.17 -20.10 0.54
CA ALA A 288 6.89 -20.30 -0.71
C ALA A 288 6.21 -19.48 -1.81
N VAL A 289 7.01 -18.93 -2.71
CA VAL A 289 6.55 -18.22 -3.89
C VAL A 289 7.15 -18.85 -5.13
N ALA A 290 6.33 -18.99 -6.16
CA ALA A 290 6.74 -19.38 -7.50
C ALA A 290 6.20 -18.35 -8.49
N SER A 291 7.03 -17.94 -9.43
CA SER A 291 6.65 -16.97 -10.47
C SER A 291 7.17 -17.40 -11.83
N GLY A 292 6.29 -17.34 -12.82
CA GLY A 292 6.58 -17.50 -14.24
C GLY A 292 6.43 -16.18 -14.97
N TYR A 293 7.35 -15.90 -15.88
CA TYR A 293 7.42 -14.67 -16.65
C TYR A 293 7.55 -15.01 -18.13
N LEU A 294 6.79 -14.31 -18.96
CA LEU A 294 6.81 -14.45 -20.41
C LEU A 294 6.85 -13.06 -21.07
N GLY A 295 7.77 -12.86 -22.02
CA GLY A 295 7.95 -11.60 -22.72
C GLY A 295 9.11 -10.77 -22.17
N ASN A 296 9.07 -9.45 -22.33
CA ASN A 296 10.21 -8.59 -22.00
C ASN A 296 10.45 -8.50 -20.48
N CYS A 297 9.42 -8.76 -19.66
CA CYS A 297 9.54 -8.88 -18.21
C CYS A 297 10.40 -10.07 -17.75
N SER A 298 10.66 -11.08 -18.60
CA SER A 298 11.49 -12.26 -18.26
C SER A 298 12.96 -11.89 -17.97
N ARG A 299 13.47 -10.80 -18.56
CA ARG A 299 14.84 -10.30 -18.35
C ARG A 299 15.13 -9.97 -16.88
N ARG A 300 14.10 -9.83 -16.03
CA ARG A 300 14.25 -9.62 -14.59
C ARG A 300 15.02 -10.74 -13.90
N VAL A 301 14.86 -12.00 -14.35
CA VAL A 301 15.51 -13.18 -13.75
C VAL A 301 16.96 -13.30 -14.22
N ALA A 302 17.30 -12.69 -15.36
CA ALA A 302 18.64 -12.69 -15.95
C ALA A 302 19.59 -11.66 -15.32
N ILE A 303 19.07 -10.62 -14.64
CA ILE A 303 19.92 -9.65 -13.94
C ILE A 303 20.54 -10.31 -12.72
N ARG A 304 21.77 -10.71 -12.93
CA ARG A 304 22.72 -11.24 -11.97
C ARG A 304 23.27 -10.08 -11.15
N ASP A 305 23.20 -10.16 -9.82
CA ASP A 305 24.32 -9.71 -9.00
C ASP A 305 25.29 -10.89 -8.97
N GLU A 306 26.45 -10.76 -9.64
CA GLU A 306 27.40 -11.88 -9.83
C GLU A 306 27.99 -12.43 -8.53
N THR A 307 27.73 -11.72 -7.43
CA THR A 307 28.27 -11.90 -6.09
C THR A 307 27.38 -12.77 -5.18
N GLN A 308 26.06 -12.83 -5.41
CA GLN A 308 25.15 -13.60 -4.55
C GLN A 308 24.85 -15.00 -5.12
N LYS A 309 25.60 -16.01 -4.65
CA LYS A 309 25.23 -17.43 -4.83
C LYS A 309 23.99 -17.75 -3.97
N SER A 310 22.80 -17.38 -4.45
CA SER A 310 21.52 -17.82 -3.89
C SER A 310 21.19 -19.23 -4.41
N ASN A 311 20.76 -20.15 -3.54
CA ASN A 311 20.20 -21.44 -3.95
C ASN A 311 18.73 -21.35 -4.43
N ALA A 312 18.23 -20.16 -4.77
CA ALA A 312 16.90 -19.97 -5.33
C ALA A 312 16.78 -20.69 -6.68
N PHE A 313 15.61 -21.27 -6.97
CA PHE A 313 15.37 -21.82 -8.30
C PHE A 313 15.18 -20.67 -9.28
N ARG A 314 16.04 -20.60 -10.30
CA ARG A 314 15.99 -19.61 -11.38
C ARG A 314 16.20 -20.33 -12.69
N MET A 315 15.25 -20.19 -13.60
CA MET A 315 15.38 -20.62 -14.98
C MET A 315 15.13 -19.41 -15.86
N PHE A 316 16.03 -19.15 -16.80
CA PHE A 316 15.87 -18.10 -17.79
C PHE A 316 16.23 -18.68 -19.16
N ASP A 317 15.27 -18.58 -20.08
CA ASP A 317 15.47 -18.93 -21.49
C ASP A 317 15.34 -17.66 -22.33
N GLU A 318 16.50 -17.17 -22.78
CA GLU A 318 16.60 -15.95 -23.59
C GLU A 318 15.93 -16.10 -24.95
N ARG A 319 15.96 -17.31 -25.55
CA ARG A 319 15.38 -17.55 -26.89
C ARG A 319 13.87 -17.45 -26.86
N ASN A 320 13.26 -18.03 -25.82
CA ASN A 320 11.81 -18.05 -25.66
C ASN A 320 11.27 -16.87 -24.82
N LYS A 321 12.17 -15.99 -24.33
CA LYS A 321 11.84 -14.88 -23.41
C LYS A 321 10.98 -15.35 -22.24
N CYS A 322 11.36 -16.49 -21.66
CA CYS A 322 10.63 -17.14 -20.58
C CYS A 322 11.54 -17.21 -19.35
N ALA A 323 10.97 -16.97 -18.17
CA ALA A 323 11.69 -17.15 -16.93
C ALA A 323 10.80 -17.77 -15.85
N ALA A 324 11.39 -18.61 -15.01
CA ALA A 324 10.75 -19.14 -13.83
C ALA A 324 11.64 -18.87 -12.61
N PHE A 325 10.99 -18.52 -11.51
CA PHE A 325 11.65 -18.23 -10.25
C PHE A 325 10.86 -18.87 -9.11
N ALA A 326 11.55 -19.48 -8.15
CA ALA A 326 10.93 -19.93 -6.91
C ALA A 326 11.85 -19.70 -5.71
N ASP A 327 11.27 -19.25 -4.60
CA ASP A 327 11.97 -18.97 -3.35
C ASP A 327 11.04 -19.14 -2.14
N LEU A 328 11.65 -19.13 -0.96
CA LEU A 328 10.96 -19.18 0.32
C LEU A 328 10.92 -17.77 0.92
N PHE A 329 9.96 -17.52 1.79
CA PHE A 329 9.90 -16.30 2.57
C PHE A 329 9.41 -16.57 3.98
N ALA A 330 9.77 -15.69 4.90
CA ALA A 330 9.29 -15.73 6.26
C ALA A 330 9.07 -14.32 6.80
N SER A 331 8.08 -14.17 7.66
CA SER A 331 7.78 -12.94 8.37
C SER A 331 7.44 -13.27 9.82
N VAL A 332 8.01 -12.52 10.76
CA VAL A 332 7.71 -12.65 12.18
C VAL A 332 7.30 -11.30 12.71
N THR A 333 6.06 -11.22 13.20
CA THR A 333 5.48 -10.01 13.79
C THR A 333 5.31 -10.23 15.28
N PHE A 334 5.95 -9.37 16.06
CA PHE A 334 5.73 -9.25 17.49
C PHE A 334 4.86 -8.03 17.74
N THR A 335 3.74 -8.21 18.45
CA THR A 335 2.90 -7.10 18.87
C THR A 335 2.73 -7.12 20.38
N ALA A 336 2.84 -5.95 20.99
CA ALA A 336 2.60 -5.74 22.41
C ALA A 336 1.67 -4.55 22.55
N GLN A 337 0.47 -4.80 23.06
CA GLN A 337 -0.53 -3.80 23.35
C GLN A 337 -0.77 -3.72 24.86
N TYR A 338 -0.61 -2.52 25.39
CA TYR A 338 -0.98 -2.16 26.73
C TYR A 338 -2.24 -1.27 26.72
N GLY A 339 -3.18 -1.61 27.61
CA GLY A 339 -4.45 -0.93 27.81
C GLY A 339 -5.57 -1.33 26.86
N ASN A 340 -6.78 -0.87 27.19
CA ASN A 340 -8.04 -1.37 26.62
C ASN A 340 -8.77 -0.31 25.77
N PHE A 341 -8.14 0.83 25.50
CA PHE A 341 -8.66 1.93 24.68
C PHE A 341 -10.09 2.34 25.07
N GLN A 342 -10.33 2.52 26.37
CA GLN A 342 -11.59 2.93 27.00
C GLN A 342 -11.47 4.26 27.74
N ARG A 343 -10.32 4.53 28.36
CA ARG A 343 -10.08 5.76 29.11
C ARG A 343 -9.82 6.94 28.18
N LEU A 344 -10.01 8.14 28.71
CA LEU A 344 -9.96 9.36 27.93
C LEU A 344 -8.53 9.81 27.60
N PHE A 345 -7.51 9.36 28.33
CA PHE A 345 -6.12 9.75 28.09
C PHE A 345 -5.18 8.57 28.33
N LEU A 346 -4.18 8.44 27.44
CA LEU A 346 -3.02 7.53 27.58
C LEU A 346 -3.39 6.08 27.99
N ASP A 347 -4.52 5.57 27.52
CA ASP A 347 -4.94 4.19 27.80
C ASP A 347 -4.23 3.23 26.86
N LEU A 348 -4.21 3.53 25.55
CA LEU A 348 -3.63 2.66 24.55
C LEU A 348 -2.18 3.01 24.25
N THR A 349 -1.30 2.03 24.44
CA THR A 349 0.06 2.01 23.90
C THR A 349 0.27 0.68 23.19
N ARG A 350 0.46 0.70 21.87
CA ARG A 350 0.78 -0.49 21.07
C ARG A 350 2.14 -0.31 20.43
N ALA A 351 3.00 -1.30 20.59
CA ALA A 351 4.24 -1.41 19.85
C ALA A 351 4.17 -2.69 19.02
N SER A 352 4.53 -2.59 17.74
CA SER A 352 4.76 -3.76 16.90
C SER A 352 6.13 -3.69 16.24
N ALA A 353 6.76 -4.85 16.14
CA ALA A 353 8.00 -5.04 15.42
C ALA A 353 7.83 -6.23 14.48
N GLN A 354 8.11 -6.01 13.21
CA GLN A 354 8.03 -7.03 12.17
C GLN A 354 9.40 -7.24 11.57
N PHE A 355 9.76 -8.52 11.42
CA PHE A 355 10.99 -8.99 10.83
C PHE A 355 10.66 -9.78 9.58
N ASP A 356 11.09 -9.29 8.42
CA ASP A 356 10.79 -9.89 7.13
C ASP A 356 12.05 -10.42 6.45
N ILE A 357 12.02 -11.71 6.12
CA ILE A 357 13.09 -12.40 5.40
C ILE A 357 12.69 -12.52 3.93
N THR A 358 13.33 -11.70 3.09
CA THR A 358 13.08 -11.58 1.64
C THR A 358 13.26 -12.85 0.86
N SER A 359 14.39 -13.49 1.06
CA SER A 359 14.77 -14.70 0.37
C SER A 359 15.17 -15.72 1.41
N GLY A 360 14.35 -16.74 1.60
CA GLY A 360 14.68 -17.86 2.46
C GLY A 360 15.89 -18.63 1.94
N SER A 361 16.05 -18.75 0.62
CA SER A 361 17.23 -19.40 0.05
C SER A 361 18.52 -18.62 0.29
N LEU A 362 18.54 -17.29 0.15
CA LEU A 362 19.69 -16.46 0.54
C LEU A 362 19.93 -16.54 2.04
N PHE A 363 18.88 -16.43 2.86
CA PHE A 363 19.00 -16.51 4.32
C PHE A 363 19.62 -17.85 4.77
N LEU A 364 19.16 -18.98 4.23
CA LEU A 364 19.71 -20.30 4.56
C LEU A 364 21.16 -20.47 4.06
N CYS A 365 21.47 -19.94 2.88
CA CYS A 365 22.85 -19.94 2.36
C CYS A 365 23.77 -19.10 3.23
N GLY A 366 23.35 -17.91 3.62
CA GLY A 366 24.10 -17.02 4.50
C GLY A 366 24.27 -17.64 5.88
N ALA A 367 23.19 -18.13 6.49
CA ALA A 367 23.21 -18.73 7.82
C ALA A 367 24.12 -19.97 7.88
N SER A 368 24.11 -20.82 6.85
CA SER A 368 25.01 -21.97 6.78
C SER A 368 26.48 -21.55 6.64
N ARG A 369 26.78 -20.50 5.87
CA ARG A 369 28.13 -19.92 5.78
C ARG A 369 28.57 -19.33 7.12
N LEU A 370 27.74 -18.54 7.79
CA LEU A 370 28.06 -18.00 9.11
C LEU A 370 28.29 -19.10 10.14
N ALA A 371 27.48 -20.16 10.12
CA ALA A 371 27.67 -21.29 11.02
C ALA A 371 28.99 -22.02 10.76
N GLN A 372 29.36 -22.19 9.48
CA GLN A 372 30.67 -22.74 9.09
C GLN A 372 31.82 -21.82 9.51
N ASP A 373 31.72 -20.52 9.26
CA ASP A 373 32.74 -19.55 9.64
C ASP A 373 32.93 -19.50 11.16
N PHE A 374 31.84 -19.54 11.93
CA PHE A 374 31.89 -19.64 13.39
C PHE A 374 32.55 -20.95 13.84
N PHE A 375 32.16 -22.09 13.26
CA PHE A 375 32.74 -23.40 13.58
C PHE A 375 34.24 -23.47 13.27
N PHE A 376 34.67 -22.85 12.17
CA PHE A 376 36.08 -22.78 11.78
C PHE A 376 36.84 -21.57 12.34
N SER A 377 36.24 -20.81 13.28
CA SER A 377 36.83 -19.60 13.88
C SER A 377 37.33 -18.57 12.85
N ARG A 378 36.65 -18.46 11.71
CA ARG A 378 36.90 -17.47 10.67
C ARG A 378 36.10 -16.20 10.95
N ARG A 379 36.64 -15.05 10.54
CA ARG A 379 35.90 -13.79 10.64
C ARG A 379 34.72 -13.83 9.66
N PRO A 380 33.49 -13.59 10.12
CA PRO A 380 32.33 -13.57 9.25
C PRO A 380 32.46 -12.42 8.24
N ASP A 381 32.11 -12.70 7.00
CA ASP A 381 32.11 -11.70 5.94
C ASP A 381 30.93 -10.72 6.10
N VAL A 382 31.20 -9.44 5.89
CA VAL A 382 30.21 -8.35 6.03
C VAL A 382 29.11 -8.50 4.98
N GLU A 383 29.44 -9.02 3.80
CA GLU A 383 28.45 -9.30 2.75
C GLU A 383 27.51 -10.42 3.17
N THR A 384 28.04 -11.49 3.75
CA THR A 384 27.23 -12.61 4.27
C THR A 384 26.32 -12.15 5.42
N PHE A 385 26.75 -11.20 6.24
CA PHE A 385 25.91 -10.60 7.29
C PHE A 385 24.79 -9.73 6.70
N CYS A 386 25.09 -8.92 5.68
CA CYS A 386 24.08 -8.14 4.95
C CYS A 386 22.99 -9.04 4.33
N ASP A 387 23.39 -10.20 3.81
CA ASP A 387 22.50 -11.15 3.12
C ASP A 387 21.51 -11.83 4.09
N ILE A 388 21.81 -11.85 5.39
CA ILE A 388 21.00 -12.50 6.44
C ILE A 388 20.13 -11.49 7.18
N CYS A 389 20.49 -10.20 7.14
CA CYS A 389 19.76 -9.17 7.87
C CYS A 389 18.32 -9.07 7.36
N PRO A 390 17.31 -9.33 8.21
CA PRO A 390 15.93 -9.14 7.83
C PRO A 390 15.62 -7.65 7.69
N ASP A 391 14.64 -7.34 6.85
CA ASP A 391 14.05 -6.00 6.84
C ASP A 391 13.20 -5.85 8.11
N VAL A 392 13.46 -4.81 8.90
CA VAL A 392 12.75 -4.57 10.16
C VAL A 392 11.80 -3.40 9.99
N THR A 393 10.54 -3.58 10.33
CA THR A 393 9.55 -2.50 10.41
C THR A 393 9.07 -2.37 11.85
N VAL A 394 9.09 -1.16 12.38
CA VAL A 394 8.66 -0.87 13.75
C VAL A 394 7.51 0.12 13.69
N SER A 395 6.44 -0.18 14.41
CA SER A 395 5.33 0.75 14.61
C SER A 395 5.08 1.00 16.09
N LEU A 396 4.80 2.26 16.42
CA LEU A 396 4.42 2.71 17.75
C LEU A 396 3.13 3.51 17.64
N GLN A 397 2.10 3.09 18.36
CA GLN A 397 0.82 3.77 18.45
C GLN A 397 0.55 4.15 19.90
N GLN A 398 0.26 5.43 20.13
CA GLN A 398 -0.03 5.99 21.45
C GLN A 398 -1.33 6.80 21.39
N GLN A 399 -2.30 6.48 22.24
CA GLN A 399 -3.48 7.33 22.41
C GLN A 399 -3.09 8.67 23.01
N ILE A 400 -3.58 9.76 22.41
CA ILE A 400 -3.41 11.12 22.95
C ILE A 400 -4.61 11.45 23.84
N VAL A 401 -5.80 11.48 23.23
CA VAL A 401 -7.04 11.90 23.89
C VAL A 401 -8.24 11.26 23.22
N GLY A 402 -9.14 10.71 24.03
CA GLY A 402 -10.38 10.08 23.60
C GLY A 402 -10.16 9.11 22.42
N PRO A 403 -10.83 9.30 21.28
CA PRO A 403 -10.73 8.40 20.14
C PRO A 403 -9.47 8.63 19.29
N PHE A 404 -8.62 9.60 19.63
CA PHE A 404 -7.45 9.97 18.83
C PHE A 404 -6.19 9.25 19.32
N SER A 405 -5.50 8.58 18.40
CA SER A 405 -4.17 8.03 18.63
C SER A 405 -3.17 8.51 17.60
N PHE A 406 -1.95 8.76 18.05
CA PHE A 406 -0.82 9.04 17.19
C PHE A 406 -0.05 7.77 16.91
N ARG A 407 0.27 7.53 15.64
CA ARG A 407 1.00 6.36 15.17
C ARG A 407 2.23 6.82 14.42
N VAL A 408 3.35 6.18 14.70
CA VAL A 408 4.60 6.34 13.96
C VAL A 408 5.00 4.96 13.47
N GLU A 409 5.21 4.83 12.17
CA GLU A 409 5.79 3.64 11.58
C GLU A 409 7.09 4.02 10.90
N SER A 410 8.11 3.17 11.04
CA SER A 410 9.36 3.33 10.33
C SER A 410 9.96 2.00 9.97
N SER A 411 10.57 1.96 8.79
CA SER A 411 11.47 0.88 8.42
C SER A 411 12.87 1.14 9.01
N VAL A 412 13.56 0.09 9.41
CA VAL A 412 14.90 0.15 9.96
C VAL A 412 15.78 -0.73 9.10
N ALA A 413 16.71 -0.09 8.40
CA ALA A 413 17.73 -0.77 7.61
C ALA A 413 19.00 -0.91 8.44
N ILE A 414 19.49 -2.15 8.57
CA ILE A 414 20.78 -2.43 9.19
C ILE A 414 21.80 -2.48 8.05
N ASP A 415 22.69 -1.48 7.97
CA ASP A 415 23.76 -1.45 6.98
C ASP A 415 25.12 -1.52 7.67
N PRO A 416 25.73 -2.72 7.79
CA PRO A 416 27.01 -2.89 8.46
C PRO A 416 28.17 -2.26 7.67
N ARG A 417 27.96 -1.79 6.43
CA ARG A 417 28.99 -1.11 5.61
C ARG A 417 29.18 0.36 5.98
N SER A 418 28.21 0.94 6.66
CA SER A 418 28.22 2.34 7.10
C SER A 418 29.07 2.46 8.38
N GLN A 419 30.21 3.15 8.30
CA GLN A 419 31.12 3.35 9.43
C GLN A 419 30.55 4.26 10.53
N ASP A 420 29.63 5.17 10.17
CA ASP A 420 29.08 6.17 11.10
C ASP A 420 27.77 5.73 11.77
N HIS A 421 26.92 4.94 11.09
CA HIS A 421 25.61 4.54 11.61
C HIS A 421 25.28 3.10 11.19
N PHE A 422 25.39 2.15 12.11
CA PHE A 422 25.06 0.73 11.90
C PHE A 422 23.55 0.51 11.63
N VAL A 423 22.71 1.36 12.23
CA VAL A 423 21.25 1.32 12.10
C VAL A 423 20.78 2.62 11.48
N ARG A 424 20.05 2.52 10.36
CA ARG A 424 19.45 3.64 9.67
C ARG A 424 17.94 3.53 9.74
N VAL A 425 17.30 4.55 10.30
CA VAL A 425 15.86 4.72 10.26
C VAL A 425 15.49 5.23 8.87
N ASP A 426 14.80 4.40 8.10
CA ASP A 426 14.31 4.73 6.77
C ASP A 426 12.78 4.89 6.81
N ASP A 427 12.31 5.89 6.07
CA ASP A 427 10.91 6.08 5.66
C ASP A 427 9.94 6.23 6.85
N PRO A 428 10.20 7.14 7.80
CA PRO A 428 9.28 7.38 8.89
C PRO A 428 7.98 7.94 8.34
N ILE A 429 6.84 7.44 8.81
CA ILE A 429 5.54 7.97 8.45
C ILE A 429 4.76 8.22 9.73
N PHE A 430 4.21 9.43 9.82
CA PHE A 430 3.43 9.89 10.95
C PHE A 430 1.96 9.82 10.60
N ALA A 431 1.14 9.26 11.49
CA ALA A 431 -0.29 9.12 11.30
C ALA A 431 -1.05 9.53 12.56
N ILE A 432 -2.22 10.14 12.36
CA ILE A 432 -3.20 10.42 13.39
C ILE A 432 -4.43 9.59 13.05
N ASP A 433 -4.76 8.65 13.93
CA ASP A 433 -5.92 7.78 13.80
C ASP A 433 -7.05 8.33 14.67
N TRP A 434 -8.24 8.45 14.08
CA TRP A 434 -9.49 8.74 14.78
C TRP A 434 -10.39 7.50 14.71
N ALA A 435 -10.55 6.81 15.85
CA ALA A 435 -11.42 5.65 15.98
C ALA A 435 -12.90 6.04 16.07
N LEU A 436 -13.72 5.39 15.24
CA LEU A 436 -15.16 5.66 15.12
C LEU A 436 -15.97 4.62 15.89
N LYS A 437 -16.28 4.94 17.16
CA LYS A 437 -17.06 4.08 18.07
C LYS A 437 -18.31 3.45 17.47
N VAL A 438 -19.04 4.22 16.64
CA VAL A 438 -20.34 3.83 16.08
C VAL A 438 -20.23 2.64 15.12
N LEU A 439 -19.06 2.46 14.49
CA LEU A 439 -18.83 1.44 13.48
C LEU A 439 -17.95 0.29 13.98
N GLY A 440 -17.77 0.19 15.31
CA GLY A 440 -17.04 -0.87 15.99
C GLY A 440 -15.51 -0.80 15.85
N SER A 441 -15.00 -0.74 14.62
CA SER A 441 -13.56 -0.79 14.29
C SER A 441 -13.16 0.13 13.13
N ALA A 442 -14.08 0.90 12.58
CA ALA A 442 -13.70 1.87 11.55
C ALA A 442 -12.81 2.97 12.15
N LYS A 443 -11.76 3.36 11.42
CA LYS A 443 -10.87 4.46 11.80
C LYS A 443 -10.58 5.36 10.60
N ALA A 444 -10.60 6.66 10.85
CA ALA A 444 -10.13 7.66 9.91
C ALA A 444 -8.67 7.97 10.21
N THR A 445 -7.78 7.74 9.24
CA THR A 445 -6.33 7.91 9.42
C THR A 445 -5.84 9.07 8.56
N ALA A 446 -5.22 10.07 9.18
CA ALA A 446 -4.53 11.14 8.47
C ALA A 446 -3.02 10.91 8.59
N TRP A 447 -2.35 10.64 7.47
CA TRP A 447 -0.92 10.33 7.48
C TRP A 447 -0.09 11.31 6.66
N TYR A 448 1.18 11.44 7.03
CA TYR A 448 2.19 12.25 6.35
C TYR A 448 3.51 11.49 6.27
N SER A 449 4.06 11.39 5.06
CA SER A 449 5.38 10.80 4.81
C SER A 449 6.37 11.91 4.44
N PRO A 450 7.35 12.24 5.31
CA PRO A 450 8.33 13.29 5.04
C PRO A 450 9.23 12.98 3.84
N LYS A 451 9.60 11.71 3.65
CA LYS A 451 10.51 11.32 2.56
C LYS A 451 9.86 11.42 1.17
N HIS A 452 8.56 11.19 1.07
CA HIS A 452 7.82 11.40 -0.18
C HIS A 452 7.16 12.76 -0.27
N GLN A 453 7.08 13.48 0.86
CA GLN A 453 6.39 14.75 0.97
C GLN A 453 4.94 14.64 0.45
N GLU A 454 4.22 13.64 0.97
CA GLU A 454 2.82 13.45 0.65
C GLU A 454 2.01 13.26 1.93
N ALA A 455 0.76 13.71 1.88
CA ALA A 455 -0.21 13.57 2.96
C ALA A 455 -1.57 13.17 2.40
N MET A 456 -2.26 12.28 3.10
CA MET A 456 -3.63 11.91 2.74
C MET A 456 -4.44 11.53 3.98
N VAL A 457 -5.75 11.71 3.89
CA VAL A 457 -6.72 11.18 4.84
C VAL A 457 -7.42 9.99 4.21
N GLU A 458 -7.48 8.87 4.93
CA GLU A 458 -8.02 7.60 4.48
C GLU A 458 -8.97 6.99 5.50
N LEU A 459 -9.89 6.16 5.02
CA LEU A 459 -10.85 5.47 5.87
C LEU A 459 -10.56 3.98 5.84
N ARG A 460 -10.38 3.40 7.02
CA ARG A 460 -10.03 1.98 7.18
C ARG A 460 -11.07 1.28 8.03
N PHE A 461 -11.46 0.07 7.62
CA PHE A 461 -12.43 -0.77 8.32
C PHE A 461 -11.77 -2.10 8.72
N TYR A 462 -12.13 -2.61 9.90
CA TYR A 462 -11.76 -3.95 10.39
C TYR A 462 -10.25 -4.23 10.41
N GLU A 463 -9.45 -3.23 10.78
CA GLU A 463 -8.00 -3.42 10.96
C GLU A 463 -7.70 -3.63 12.45
N ALA A 464 -7.28 -4.85 12.80
CA ALA A 464 -6.85 -5.22 14.15
C ALA A 464 -5.40 -4.82 14.41
#